data_AF-A0A226D560-F1
#
_entry.id   AF-A0A226D560-F1
#
_cell.length_a   1.000
_cell.length_b   1.000
_cell.length_c   1.000
_cell.angle_alpha   90.00
_cell.angle_beta   90.00
_cell.angle_gamma   90.00
#
_symmetry.space_group_name_H-M   'P 1'
#
loop_
_entity.id
_entity.type
_entity.pdbx_description
1 polymer ?
#
loop_
_entity_poly.entity_id
_entity_poly.type
_entity_poly.pdbx_seq_one_letter_code
_entity_poly.pdbx_strand_id
1 'polypeptide(L)'
;MKFDPSTQKFVGTQKLRKLQLYGCLSVTLQMINNCWRTHQIYTEYPGGSHHPSFHICFAFGFTTVMASFPLWLVYFKQEEINTGMNRVLKYSVQFQGNWMQKYIPEESFYSRAIDLVLSVCIFFTSCGPWTSFGFFILAPDTPIFAHTILPKTMTETMVGYLAYNVALLADLFFFFGTAVTIWFLVLAFGSLSAMFVFPICSIVGSELQFGPQIENRDKLLFDFGNVHHEYNCVQLLHKEVMNIIGFILFYMHGMCGQFCLYCNFVIIKEWDRLDVHTMRLGEGLTPTEENTEILEKHKTESALDKKLIPRVRRSCRPLDFGAEGIFAIRRNTILKFFRGIVKGTFRALLTIGK
;
A
#
# COMPACT_ATOMS: atom_id res chain seq x y z
N MET A 1 27.79 9.80 -8.91
CA MET A 1 26.97 10.98 -9.29
C MET A 1 27.07 12.01 -8.17
N LYS A 2 27.53 13.24 -8.43
CA LYS A 2 27.45 14.33 -7.44
C LYS A 2 26.00 14.83 -7.40
N PHE A 3 25.39 14.83 -6.21
CA PHE A 3 24.02 15.30 -6.03
C PHE A 3 23.99 16.83 -6.11
N ASP A 4 23.30 17.39 -7.11
CA ASP A 4 23.07 18.84 -7.22
C ASP A 4 21.67 19.19 -6.70
N PRO A 5 21.56 19.85 -5.53
CA PRO A 5 20.28 20.24 -4.92
C PRO A 5 19.49 21.27 -5.75
N SER A 6 20.12 21.92 -6.74
CA SER A 6 19.47 22.92 -7.59
C SER A 6 18.64 22.31 -8.72
N THR A 7 18.89 21.04 -9.05
CA THR A 7 18.12 20.31 -10.06
C THR A 7 16.86 19.70 -9.43
N GLN A 8 15.68 20.14 -9.85
CA GLN A 8 14.43 19.48 -9.46
C GLN A 8 14.51 18.01 -9.90
N LYS A 9 14.41 17.06 -8.95
CA LYS A 9 14.49 15.62 -9.27
C LYS A 9 13.17 15.10 -9.84
N PHE A 10 12.07 15.51 -9.22
CA PHE A 10 10.74 15.20 -9.70
C PHE A 10 10.28 16.31 -10.63
N VAL A 11 10.31 16.02 -11.94
CA VAL A 11 9.85 16.94 -12.99
C VAL A 11 8.71 16.28 -13.76
N GLY A 12 7.54 16.90 -13.70
CA GLY A 12 6.42 16.54 -14.56
C GLY A 12 6.65 17.10 -15.96
N THR A 13 6.71 16.23 -16.97
CA THR A 13 6.69 16.68 -18.37
C THR A 13 5.29 16.48 -18.95
N GLN A 14 4.90 17.31 -19.93
CA GLN A 14 3.61 17.16 -20.61
C GLN A 14 3.45 15.77 -21.26
N LYS A 15 4.55 15.19 -21.75
CA LYS A 15 4.58 13.83 -22.31
C LYS A 15 4.22 12.78 -21.25
N LEU A 16 4.82 12.87 -20.05
CA LEU A 16 4.52 11.96 -18.94
C LEU A 16 3.08 12.12 -18.45
N ARG A 17 2.57 13.36 -18.39
CA ARG A 17 1.17 13.63 -18.01
C ARG A 17 0.18 13.01 -19.01
N LYS A 18 0.47 13.07 -20.32
CA LYS A 18 -0.33 12.38 -21.35
C LYS A 18 -0.29 10.87 -21.20
N LEU A 19 0.89 10.29 -20.95
CA LEU A 19 1.03 8.85 -20.72
C LEU A 19 0.27 8.40 -19.47
N GLN A 20 0.34 9.18 -18.40
CA GLN A 20 -0.42 8.91 -17.18
C GLN A 20 -1.93 9.00 -17.40
N LEU A 21 -2.41 9.96 -18.20
CA LEU A 21 -3.82 10.03 -18.59
C LEU A 21 -4.27 8.76 -19.32
N TYR A 22 -3.47 8.25 -20.26
CA TYR A 22 -3.79 6.97 -20.91
C TYR A 22 -3.84 5.80 -19.93
N GLY A 23 -2.91 5.76 -18.96
CA GLY A 23 -2.98 4.80 -17.86
C GLY A 23 -4.26 4.92 -17.03
N CYS A 24 -4.67 6.14 -16.67
CA CYS A 24 -5.91 6.40 -15.93
C CYS A 24 -7.14 5.91 -16.70
N LEU A 25 -7.23 6.25 -17.99
CA LEU A 25 -8.33 5.84 -18.86
C LEU A 25 -8.36 4.33 -19.06
N SER A 26 -7.20 3.70 -19.27
CA SER A 26 -7.07 2.25 -19.43
C SER A 26 -7.56 1.52 -18.17
N VAL A 27 -7.07 1.89 -16.98
CA VAL A 27 -7.48 1.27 -15.73
C VAL A 27 -8.97 1.50 -15.46
N THR A 28 -9.51 2.68 -15.78
CA THR A 28 -10.94 2.98 -15.63
C THR A 28 -11.81 2.12 -16.55
N LEU A 29 -11.41 1.96 -17.82
CA LEU A 29 -12.13 1.12 -18.76
C LEU A 29 -12.07 -0.36 -18.35
N GLN A 30 -10.91 -0.86 -17.89
CA GLN A 30 -10.80 -2.22 -17.35
C GLN A 30 -11.64 -2.38 -16.06
N MET A 31 -11.71 -1.37 -15.20
CA MET A 31 -12.55 -1.37 -14.01
C MET A 31 -14.03 -1.52 -14.40
N ILE A 32 -14.52 -0.74 -15.36
CA ILE A 32 -15.89 -0.85 -15.86
C ILE A 32 -16.16 -2.25 -16.43
N ASN A 33 -15.24 -2.77 -17.26
CA ASN A 33 -15.36 -4.11 -17.83
C ASN A 33 -15.43 -5.18 -16.73
N ASN A 34 -14.50 -5.16 -15.77
CA ASN A 34 -14.47 -6.15 -14.67
C ASN A 34 -15.72 -6.09 -13.79
N CYS A 35 -16.19 -4.89 -13.45
CA CYS A 35 -17.41 -4.71 -12.66
C CYS A 35 -18.64 -5.20 -13.42
N TRP A 36 -18.75 -4.87 -14.71
CA TRP A 36 -19.84 -5.33 -15.56
C TRP A 36 -19.84 -6.86 -15.68
N ARG A 37 -18.69 -7.48 -15.96
CA ARG A 37 -18.57 -8.94 -16.07
C ARG A 37 -18.87 -9.64 -14.75
N THR A 38 -18.43 -9.07 -13.63
CA THR A 38 -18.79 -9.59 -12.29
C THR A 38 -20.29 -9.53 -12.07
N HIS A 39 -20.94 -8.42 -12.42
CA HIS A 39 -22.39 -8.28 -12.32
C HIS A 39 -23.12 -9.26 -13.24
N GLN A 40 -22.68 -9.39 -14.49
CA GLN A 40 -23.25 -10.32 -15.46
C GLN A 40 -23.19 -11.78 -14.98
N ILE A 41 -22.05 -12.22 -14.46
CA ILE A 41 -21.92 -13.58 -13.89
C ILE A 41 -22.87 -13.76 -12.71
N TYR A 42 -23.05 -12.73 -11.88
CA TYR A 42 -23.94 -12.79 -10.74
C TYR A 42 -25.42 -12.91 -11.15
N THR A 43 -25.85 -12.21 -12.21
CA THR A 43 -27.27 -12.11 -12.59
C THR A 43 -27.70 -13.13 -13.65
N GLU A 44 -26.87 -13.38 -14.67
CA GLU A 44 -27.25 -14.14 -15.87
C GLU A 44 -26.85 -15.62 -15.80
N TYR A 45 -25.81 -15.97 -15.03
CA TYR A 45 -25.31 -17.34 -14.99
C TYR A 45 -25.99 -18.15 -13.89
N PRO A 46 -26.38 -19.42 -14.16
CA PRO A 46 -26.95 -20.29 -13.14
C PRO A 46 -25.94 -20.49 -12.01
N GLY A 47 -26.40 -20.24 -10.77
CA GLY A 47 -25.57 -20.29 -9.56
C GLY A 47 -25.02 -18.94 -9.11
N GLY A 48 -25.08 -17.88 -9.94
CA GLY A 48 -24.69 -16.52 -9.57
C GLY A 48 -23.31 -16.43 -8.91
N SER A 49 -23.26 -16.11 -7.62
CA SER A 49 -22.01 -16.05 -6.84
C SER A 49 -21.27 -17.38 -6.71
N HIS A 50 -21.93 -18.52 -6.96
CA HIS A 50 -21.31 -19.85 -6.93
C HIS A 50 -20.63 -20.25 -8.24
N HIS A 51 -20.72 -19.42 -9.28
CA HIS A 51 -20.02 -19.68 -10.52
C HIS A 51 -18.49 -19.62 -10.28
N PRO A 52 -17.68 -20.57 -10.77
CA PRO A 52 -16.24 -20.63 -10.48
C PRO A 52 -15.49 -19.36 -10.91
N SER A 53 -15.96 -18.72 -11.97
CA SER A 53 -15.37 -17.46 -12.46
C SER A 53 -15.82 -16.20 -11.69
N PHE A 54 -16.81 -16.29 -10.81
CA PHE A 54 -17.30 -15.11 -10.08
C PHE A 54 -16.22 -14.49 -9.19
N HIS A 55 -15.54 -15.31 -8.38
CA HIS A 55 -14.55 -14.84 -7.42
C HIS A 55 -13.33 -14.21 -8.09
N ILE A 56 -12.88 -14.76 -9.22
CA ILE A 56 -11.77 -14.18 -9.98
C ILE A 56 -12.18 -12.83 -10.60
N CYS A 57 -13.37 -12.74 -11.19
CA CYS A 57 -13.87 -11.47 -11.73
C CYS A 57 -14.03 -10.41 -10.63
N PHE A 58 -14.57 -10.83 -9.48
CA PHE A 58 -14.70 -9.96 -8.31
C PHE A 58 -13.33 -9.47 -7.81
N ALA A 59 -12.32 -10.34 -7.73
CA ALA A 59 -10.97 -9.95 -7.30
C ALA A 59 -10.32 -8.94 -8.26
N PHE A 60 -10.44 -9.15 -9.58
CA PHE A 60 -9.96 -8.20 -10.58
C PHE A 60 -10.75 -6.89 -10.57
N GLY A 61 -12.08 -6.95 -10.42
CA GLY A 61 -12.94 -5.77 -10.24
C GLY A 61 -12.54 -4.97 -9.01
N PHE A 62 -12.41 -5.62 -7.87
CA PHE A 62 -11.96 -5.00 -6.63
C PHE A 62 -10.57 -4.34 -6.78
N THR A 63 -9.61 -5.06 -7.36
CA THR A 63 -8.24 -4.56 -7.57
C THR A 63 -8.23 -3.32 -8.48
N THR A 64 -8.99 -3.34 -9.56
CA THR A 64 -9.08 -2.19 -10.50
C THR A 64 -9.82 -0.99 -9.89
N VAL A 65 -10.86 -1.19 -9.08
CA VAL A 65 -11.50 -0.12 -8.31
C VAL A 65 -10.52 0.48 -7.29
N MET A 66 -9.79 -0.37 -6.57
CA MET A 66 -8.80 0.05 -5.59
C MET A 66 -7.64 0.84 -6.24
N ALA A 67 -7.21 0.48 -7.46
CA ALA A 67 -6.15 1.19 -8.18
C ALA A 67 -6.62 2.49 -8.85
N SER A 68 -7.87 2.56 -9.30
CA SER A 68 -8.40 3.71 -10.05
C SER A 68 -8.32 5.03 -9.26
N PHE A 69 -8.77 5.04 -8.00
CA PHE A 69 -8.81 6.28 -7.22
C PHE A 69 -7.41 6.87 -6.94
N PRO A 70 -6.42 6.11 -6.42
CA PRO A 70 -5.07 6.64 -6.25
C PRO A 70 -4.44 7.10 -7.56
N LEU A 71 -4.67 6.39 -8.66
CA LEU A 71 -4.13 6.74 -9.97
C LEU A 71 -4.66 8.09 -10.46
N TRP A 72 -5.97 8.30 -10.39
CA TRP A 72 -6.61 9.58 -10.72
C TRP A 72 -6.17 10.70 -9.78
N LEU A 73 -6.06 10.45 -8.47
CA LEU A 73 -5.60 11.46 -7.53
C LEU A 73 -4.16 11.89 -7.82
N VAL A 74 -3.26 10.94 -8.12
CA VAL A 74 -1.88 11.25 -8.53
C VAL A 74 -1.86 12.03 -9.84
N TYR A 75 -2.80 11.80 -10.76
CA TYR A 75 -2.91 12.57 -12.01
C TYR A 75 -3.33 14.02 -11.75
N PHE A 76 -4.37 14.23 -10.93
CA PHE A 76 -4.86 15.57 -10.61
C PHE A 76 -3.93 16.35 -9.69
N LYS A 77 -3.18 15.66 -8.83
CA LYS A 77 -2.29 16.25 -7.81
C LYS A 77 -0.80 16.06 -8.12
N GLN A 78 -0.47 15.82 -9.38
CA GLN A 78 0.90 15.50 -9.79
C GLN A 78 1.91 16.60 -9.42
N GLU A 79 1.54 17.86 -9.63
CA GLU A 79 2.41 19.01 -9.37
C GLU A 79 2.65 19.22 -7.88
N GLU A 80 1.60 19.07 -7.05
CA GLU A 80 1.74 19.18 -5.60
C GLU A 80 2.54 18.01 -5.02
N ILE A 81 2.35 16.78 -5.52
CA ILE A 81 3.18 15.62 -5.13
C ILE A 81 4.64 15.86 -5.47
N ASN A 82 4.95 16.26 -6.70
CA ASN A 82 6.33 16.52 -7.13
C ASN A 82 6.98 17.62 -6.30
N THR A 83 6.25 18.69 -6.02
CA THR A 83 6.71 19.82 -5.19
C THR A 83 6.98 19.36 -3.76
N GLY A 84 6.05 18.66 -3.13
CA GLY A 84 6.19 18.13 -1.78
C GLY A 84 7.39 17.19 -1.65
N MET A 85 7.57 16.26 -2.60
CA MET A 85 8.71 15.33 -2.59
C MET A 85 10.04 16.02 -2.83
N ASN A 86 10.12 17.00 -3.74
CA ASN A 86 11.33 17.80 -3.93
C ASN A 86 11.69 18.57 -2.65
N ARG A 87 10.70 19.13 -1.92
CA ARG A 87 10.91 19.82 -0.64
C ARG A 87 11.42 18.87 0.45
N VAL A 88 10.84 17.67 0.55
CA VAL A 88 11.30 16.63 1.51
C VAL A 88 12.76 16.25 1.22
N LEU A 89 13.13 16.01 -0.03
CA LEU A 89 14.50 15.66 -0.40
C LEU A 89 15.48 16.80 -0.12
N LYS A 90 15.11 18.04 -0.48
CA LYS A 90 15.94 19.22 -0.22
C LYS A 90 16.16 19.43 1.28
N TYR A 91 15.10 19.34 2.08
CA TYR A 91 15.18 19.46 3.53
C TYR A 91 16.04 18.35 4.14
N SER A 92 15.88 17.10 3.69
CA SER A 92 16.69 15.98 4.19
C SER A 92 18.18 16.21 3.99
N VAL A 93 18.58 16.75 2.84
CA VAL A 93 19.99 17.06 2.54
C VAL A 93 20.49 18.25 3.35
N GLN A 94 19.66 19.29 3.50
CA GLN A 94 20.00 20.46 4.33
C GLN A 94 20.17 20.06 5.80
N PHE A 95 19.26 19.22 6.32
CA PHE A 95 19.33 18.70 7.67
C PHE A 95 20.62 17.88 7.89
N GLN A 96 20.95 17.00 6.93
CA GLN A 96 22.19 16.23 6.97
C GLN A 96 23.43 17.14 6.98
N GLY A 97 23.49 18.17 6.12
CA GLY A 97 24.62 19.11 6.07
C GLY A 97 24.79 19.93 7.35
N ASN A 98 23.68 20.36 7.95
CA ASN A 98 23.70 21.20 9.15
C ASN A 98 24.04 20.40 10.41
N TRP A 99 23.44 19.20 10.56
CA TRP A 99 23.43 18.48 11.83
C TRP A 99 24.18 17.15 11.80
N MET A 100 24.44 16.58 10.62
CA MET A 100 25.01 15.25 10.45
C MET A 100 26.33 15.28 9.65
N GLN A 101 27.25 16.18 9.99
CA GLN A 101 28.51 16.37 9.23
C GLN A 101 29.39 15.11 9.10
N LYS A 102 29.31 14.17 10.05
CA LYS A 102 30.04 12.89 10.03
C LYS A 102 29.24 11.74 9.40
N TYR A 103 28.06 12.02 8.83
CA TYR A 103 27.21 10.98 8.26
C TYR A 103 27.79 10.43 6.97
N ILE A 104 28.09 9.14 6.99
CA ILE A 104 28.48 8.37 5.82
C ILE A 104 27.24 7.59 5.36
N PRO A 105 26.61 7.94 4.23
CA PRO A 105 25.36 7.30 3.79
C PRO A 105 25.47 5.78 3.68
N GLU A 106 26.60 5.29 3.17
CA GLU A 106 26.88 3.87 2.92
C GLU A 106 26.91 3.02 4.21
N GLU A 107 27.31 3.61 5.33
CA GLU A 107 27.38 2.91 6.61
C GLU A 107 26.05 2.98 7.38
N SER A 108 25.22 3.99 7.07
CA SER A 108 23.98 4.21 7.78
C SER A 108 23.00 3.04 7.63
N PHE A 109 22.36 2.66 8.74
CA PHE A 109 21.31 1.64 8.72
C PHE A 109 20.13 2.07 7.82
N TYR A 110 19.74 3.35 7.89
CA TYR A 110 18.60 3.87 7.15
C TYR A 110 18.81 3.87 5.63
N SER A 111 20.01 4.21 5.13
CA SER A 111 20.27 4.11 3.68
C SER A 111 20.16 2.67 3.20
N ARG A 112 20.82 1.73 3.90
CA ARG A 112 20.73 0.29 3.59
C ARG A 112 19.29 -0.23 3.64
N ALA A 113 18.49 0.24 4.59
CA ALA A 113 17.08 -0.12 4.70
C ALA A 113 16.25 0.44 3.54
N ILE A 114 16.48 1.69 3.13
CA ILE A 114 15.84 2.29 1.95
C ILE A 114 16.20 1.48 0.70
N ASP A 115 17.49 1.18 0.50
CA ASP A 115 17.96 0.43 -0.66
C ASP A 115 17.35 -0.97 -0.69
N LEU A 116 17.30 -1.67 0.44
CA LEU A 116 16.66 -2.97 0.56
C LEU A 116 15.16 -2.89 0.22
N VAL A 117 14.43 -1.94 0.79
CA VAL A 117 12.99 -1.78 0.52
C VAL A 117 12.74 -1.44 -0.95
N LEU A 118 13.54 -0.56 -1.55
CA LEU A 118 13.45 -0.22 -2.97
C LEU A 118 13.77 -1.43 -3.86
N SER A 119 14.83 -2.18 -3.56
CA SER A 119 15.19 -3.40 -4.30
C SER A 119 14.07 -4.44 -4.23
N VAL A 120 13.48 -4.65 -3.05
CA VAL A 120 12.35 -5.56 -2.87
C VAL A 120 11.13 -5.08 -3.66
N CYS A 121 10.79 -3.79 -3.57
CA CYS A 121 9.69 -3.21 -4.33
C CYS A 121 9.90 -3.34 -5.85
N ILE A 122 11.10 -3.03 -6.37
CA ILE A 122 11.44 -3.16 -7.78
C ILE A 122 11.33 -4.61 -8.22
N PHE A 123 11.86 -5.56 -7.44
CA PHE A 123 11.80 -6.98 -7.76
C PHE A 123 10.35 -7.46 -7.90
N PHE A 124 9.52 -7.25 -6.87
CA PHE A 124 8.12 -7.68 -6.88
C PHE A 124 7.31 -7.03 -8.00
N THR A 125 7.49 -5.73 -8.22
CA THR A 125 6.75 -4.98 -9.23
C THR A 125 7.22 -5.26 -10.66
N SER A 126 8.46 -5.72 -10.84
CA SER A 126 8.96 -6.18 -12.14
C SER A 126 8.40 -7.56 -12.50
N CYS A 127 8.22 -8.45 -11.52
CA CYS A 127 7.66 -9.79 -11.76
C CYS A 127 6.15 -9.77 -12.00
N GLY A 128 5.42 -8.85 -11.36
CA GLY A 128 3.96 -8.80 -11.40
C GLY A 128 3.30 -8.69 -12.78
N PRO A 129 3.79 -7.84 -13.70
CA PRO A 129 3.26 -7.80 -15.06
C PRO A 129 3.41 -9.14 -15.80
N TRP A 130 4.54 -9.83 -15.59
CA TRP A 130 4.80 -11.13 -16.23
C TRP A 130 3.90 -12.24 -15.70
N THR A 131 3.55 -12.22 -14.41
CA THR A 131 2.56 -13.18 -13.88
C THR A 131 1.17 -12.92 -14.45
N SER A 132 0.81 -11.65 -14.68
CA SER A 132 -0.45 -11.27 -15.33
C SER A 132 -0.48 -11.72 -16.80
N PHE A 133 0.64 -11.55 -17.52
CA PHE A 133 0.81 -12.07 -18.88
C PHE A 133 0.70 -13.60 -18.94
N GLY A 134 1.37 -14.31 -18.04
CA GLY A 134 1.27 -15.76 -17.91
C GLY A 134 -0.16 -16.21 -17.62
N PHE A 135 -0.89 -15.48 -16.75
CA PHE A 135 -2.29 -15.75 -16.46
C PHE A 135 -3.17 -15.62 -17.71
N PHE A 136 -2.97 -14.61 -18.54
CA PHE A 136 -3.69 -14.46 -19.81
C PHE A 136 -3.46 -15.66 -20.75
N ILE A 137 -2.21 -16.12 -20.88
CA ILE A 137 -1.87 -17.26 -21.74
C ILE A 137 -2.47 -18.58 -21.20
N LEU A 138 -2.43 -18.78 -19.88
CA LEU A 138 -2.88 -20.03 -19.26
C LEU A 138 -4.41 -20.15 -19.16
N ALA A 139 -5.12 -19.02 -19.10
CA ALA A 139 -6.57 -19.01 -18.90
C ALA A 139 -7.28 -17.96 -19.78
N PRO A 140 -7.10 -17.94 -21.12
CA PRO A 140 -7.61 -16.90 -22.01
C PRO A 140 -9.15 -16.84 -22.01
N ASP A 141 -9.83 -17.94 -21.70
CA ASP A 141 -11.30 -17.99 -21.60
C ASP A 141 -11.87 -17.35 -20.30
N THR A 142 -11.02 -16.77 -19.45
CA THR A 142 -11.49 -16.13 -18.21
C THR A 142 -12.39 -14.93 -18.53
N PRO A 143 -13.61 -14.83 -17.94
CA PRO A 143 -14.56 -13.77 -18.27
C PRO A 143 -14.09 -12.33 -18.02
N ILE A 144 -12.95 -12.12 -17.36
CA ILE A 144 -12.36 -10.78 -17.15
C ILE A 144 -11.85 -10.15 -18.45
N PHE A 145 -11.61 -10.96 -19.47
CA PHE A 145 -11.04 -10.54 -20.74
C PHE A 145 -12.14 -10.07 -21.68
N ALA A 146 -11.99 -8.88 -22.27
CA ALA A 146 -13.01 -8.26 -23.11
C ALA A 146 -13.33 -9.08 -24.36
N HIS A 147 -12.36 -9.83 -24.90
CA HIS A 147 -12.61 -10.68 -26.08
C HIS A 147 -13.63 -11.80 -25.81
N THR A 148 -13.83 -12.20 -24.55
CA THR A 148 -14.82 -13.22 -24.15
C THR A 148 -16.28 -12.75 -24.28
N ILE A 149 -16.50 -11.48 -24.63
CA ILE A 149 -17.82 -10.94 -24.98
C ILE A 149 -18.23 -11.41 -26.39
N LEU A 150 -17.26 -11.68 -27.27
CA LEU A 150 -17.55 -12.13 -28.62
C LEU A 150 -18.13 -13.56 -28.60
N PRO A 151 -19.20 -13.83 -29.37
CA PRO A 151 -19.80 -15.16 -29.40
C PRO A 151 -18.82 -16.15 -30.04
N LYS A 152 -18.70 -17.34 -29.43
CA LYS A 152 -17.78 -18.40 -29.90
C LYS A 152 -18.07 -18.85 -31.35
N THR A 153 -19.32 -18.71 -31.79
CA THR A 153 -19.77 -19.01 -33.15
C THR A 153 -19.08 -18.14 -34.22
N MET A 154 -18.50 -16.99 -33.87
CA MET A 154 -17.71 -16.20 -34.82
C MET A 154 -16.51 -16.96 -35.37
N THR A 155 -15.98 -17.93 -34.62
CA THR A 155 -14.82 -18.72 -35.07
C THR A 155 -15.13 -19.73 -36.18
N GLU A 156 -16.42 -19.97 -36.48
CA GLU A 156 -16.86 -20.88 -37.55
C GLU A 156 -16.59 -20.33 -38.95
N THR A 157 -16.45 -19.01 -39.11
CA THR A 157 -16.13 -18.36 -40.38
C THR A 157 -14.69 -17.86 -40.40
N MET A 158 -14.02 -17.88 -41.55
CA MET A 158 -12.64 -17.36 -41.67
C MET A 158 -12.53 -15.88 -41.25
N VAL A 159 -13.53 -15.06 -41.62
CA VAL A 159 -13.57 -13.63 -41.26
C VAL A 159 -13.77 -13.45 -39.76
N GLY A 160 -14.68 -14.20 -39.15
CA GLY A 160 -14.92 -14.13 -37.71
C GLY A 160 -13.76 -14.69 -36.89
N TYR A 161 -13.06 -15.73 -37.37
CA TYR A 161 -11.80 -16.20 -36.77
C TYR A 161 -10.72 -15.11 -36.78
N LEU A 162 -10.55 -14.39 -37.90
CA LEU A 162 -9.60 -13.27 -37.98
C LEU A 162 -9.98 -12.15 -37.01
N ALA A 163 -11.26 -11.76 -36.98
CA ALA A 163 -11.77 -10.73 -36.07
C ALA A 163 -11.57 -11.11 -34.59
N TYR A 164 -11.82 -12.38 -34.23
CA TYR A 164 -11.58 -12.90 -32.89
C TYR A 164 -10.10 -12.81 -32.49
N ASN A 165 -9.18 -13.18 -33.38
CA ASN A 165 -7.74 -13.10 -33.11
C ASN A 165 -7.25 -11.65 -32.95
N VAL A 166 -7.78 -10.71 -33.74
CA VAL A 166 -7.49 -9.28 -33.58
C VAL A 166 -8.00 -8.77 -32.24
N ALA A 167 -9.21 -9.14 -31.83
CA ALA A 167 -9.78 -8.78 -30.54
C ALA A 167 -8.97 -9.37 -29.38
N LEU A 168 -8.57 -10.64 -29.46
CA LEU A 168 -7.73 -11.31 -28.47
C LEU A 168 -6.37 -10.62 -28.32
N LEU A 169 -5.74 -10.25 -29.43
CA LEU A 169 -4.46 -9.53 -29.41
C LEU A 169 -4.60 -8.12 -28.82
N ALA A 170 -5.67 -7.40 -29.17
CA ALA A 170 -5.95 -6.08 -28.61
C ALA A 170 -6.18 -6.15 -27.09
N ASP A 171 -6.96 -7.14 -26.64
CA ASP A 171 -7.27 -7.39 -25.24
C ASP A 171 -6.01 -7.80 -24.45
N LEU A 172 -5.11 -8.60 -25.05
CA LEU A 172 -3.81 -8.91 -24.46
C LEU A 172 -3.00 -7.64 -24.17
N PHE A 173 -2.85 -6.74 -25.16
CA PHE A 173 -2.10 -5.49 -24.97
C PHE A 173 -2.78 -4.57 -23.95
N PHE A 174 -4.11 -4.50 -23.97
CA PHE A 174 -4.88 -3.68 -23.05
C PHE A 174 -4.78 -4.18 -21.60
N PHE A 175 -4.96 -5.48 -21.40
CA PHE A 175 -4.83 -6.14 -20.10
C PHE A 175 -3.40 -6.04 -19.57
N PHE A 176 -2.40 -6.34 -20.40
CA PHE A 176 -1.00 -6.22 -20.00
C PHE A 176 -0.61 -4.78 -19.68
N GLY A 177 -1.02 -3.80 -20.50
CA GLY A 177 -0.80 -2.38 -20.23
C GLY A 177 -1.45 -1.90 -18.93
N THR A 178 -2.66 -2.39 -18.63
CA THR A 178 -3.34 -2.15 -17.36
C THR A 178 -2.60 -2.77 -16.19
N ALA A 179 -2.15 -4.04 -16.31
CA ALA A 179 -1.37 -4.71 -15.28
C ALA A 179 -0.05 -3.96 -14.99
N VAL A 180 0.69 -3.60 -16.04
CA VAL A 180 1.91 -2.78 -15.95
C VAL A 180 1.62 -1.48 -15.21
N THR A 181 0.53 -0.78 -15.53
CA THR A 181 0.14 0.47 -14.87
C THR A 181 -0.13 0.27 -13.38
N ILE A 182 -0.87 -0.77 -12.99
CA ILE A 182 -1.17 -1.08 -11.58
C ILE A 182 0.12 -1.42 -10.82
N TRP A 183 1.01 -2.24 -11.39
CA TRP A 183 2.27 -2.60 -10.75
C TRP A 183 3.23 -1.41 -10.62
N PHE A 184 3.28 -0.51 -11.62
CA PHE A 184 4.02 0.75 -11.50
C PHE A 184 3.42 1.68 -10.44
N LEU A 185 2.10 1.69 -10.26
CA LEU A 185 1.46 2.44 -9.19
C LEU A 185 1.90 1.92 -7.80
N VAL A 186 1.98 0.60 -7.63
CA VAL A 186 2.51 -0.03 -6.41
C VAL A 186 3.98 0.33 -6.20
N LEU A 187 4.80 0.29 -7.25
CA LEU A 187 6.20 0.72 -7.18
C LEU A 187 6.33 2.19 -6.79
N ALA A 188 5.50 3.07 -7.38
CA ALA A 188 5.49 4.49 -7.09
C ALA A 188 5.16 4.74 -5.62
N PHE A 189 4.09 4.14 -5.09
CA PHE A 189 3.75 4.32 -3.68
C PHE A 189 4.75 3.66 -2.73
N GLY A 190 5.28 2.49 -3.05
CA GLY A 190 6.31 1.82 -2.25
C GLY A 190 7.58 2.67 -2.14
N SER A 191 8.04 3.20 -3.28
CA SER A 191 9.22 4.07 -3.32
C SER A 191 8.99 5.43 -2.67
N LEU A 192 7.86 6.09 -2.93
CA LEU A 192 7.48 7.34 -2.25
C LEU A 192 7.39 7.14 -0.74
N SER A 193 6.80 6.03 -0.30
CA SER A 193 6.72 5.70 1.12
C SER A 193 8.10 5.48 1.71
N ALA A 194 9.01 4.76 1.05
CA ALA A 194 10.37 4.58 1.54
C ALA A 194 11.13 5.92 1.63
N MET A 195 11.07 6.73 0.56
CA MET A 195 11.73 8.04 0.50
C MET A 195 11.18 9.04 1.51
N PHE A 196 9.94 8.89 1.95
CA PHE A 196 9.34 9.78 2.96
C PHE A 196 9.51 9.23 4.37
N VAL A 197 9.13 7.98 4.61
CA VAL A 197 9.07 7.38 5.95
C VAL A 197 10.46 7.25 6.55
N PHE A 198 11.46 6.77 5.80
CA PHE A 198 12.78 6.53 6.37
C PHE A 198 13.51 7.82 6.76
N PRO A 199 13.60 8.86 5.92
CA PRO A 199 14.24 10.12 6.33
C PRO A 199 13.51 10.77 7.51
N ILE A 200 12.18 10.83 7.49
CA ILE A 200 11.41 11.44 8.58
C ILE A 200 11.53 10.62 9.87
N CYS A 201 11.47 9.29 9.79
CA CYS A 201 11.66 8.43 10.97
C CYS A 201 13.11 8.48 11.48
N SER A 202 14.10 8.64 10.60
CA SER A 202 15.49 8.86 11.01
C SER A 202 15.61 10.17 11.78
N ILE A 203 15.18 11.30 11.20
CA ILE A 203 15.25 12.61 11.84
C ILE A 203 14.50 12.62 13.18
N VAL A 204 13.25 12.13 13.21
CA VAL A 204 12.43 12.15 14.42
C VAL A 204 12.87 11.11 15.43
N GLY A 205 13.29 9.93 14.97
CA GLY A 205 13.55 8.76 15.80
C GLY A 205 14.97 8.66 16.35
N SER A 206 15.99 9.00 15.56
CA SER A 206 17.39 8.96 16.01
C SER A 206 17.88 10.30 16.52
N GLU A 207 17.62 11.38 15.78
CA GLU A 207 18.26 12.67 16.07
C GLU A 207 17.51 13.49 17.13
N LEU A 208 16.19 13.59 16.98
CA LEU A 208 15.34 14.36 17.89
C LEU A 208 14.99 13.63 19.20
N GLN A 209 15.12 12.29 19.28
CA GLN A 209 14.90 11.54 20.53
C GLN A 209 16.19 11.40 21.33
N PHE A 210 16.16 11.65 22.65
CA PHE A 210 17.27 11.60 23.61
C PHE A 210 17.96 10.20 23.76
N GLY A 211 18.51 9.64 22.68
CA GLY A 211 19.35 8.44 22.69
C GLY A 211 20.82 8.66 23.09
N PRO A 212 21.65 7.61 23.19
CA PRO A 212 23.06 7.71 23.54
C PRO A 212 23.87 8.53 22.52
N GLN A 213 24.86 9.28 23.03
CA GLN A 213 25.49 10.44 22.40
C GLN A 213 26.22 10.17 21.07
N ILE A 214 25.85 10.93 20.03
CA ILE A 214 26.70 11.20 18.87
C ILE A 214 27.32 12.58 19.10
N GLU A 215 28.63 12.71 18.96
CA GLU A 215 29.46 13.88 19.33
C GLU A 215 29.00 15.25 18.76
N ASN A 216 28.29 15.26 17.61
CA ASN A 216 27.75 16.49 17.01
C ASN A 216 26.34 16.86 17.48
N ARG A 217 25.68 15.93 18.17
CA ARG A 217 24.32 16.11 18.66
C ARG A 217 24.23 17.17 19.75
N ASP A 218 25.33 17.37 20.47
CA ASP A 218 25.43 18.39 21.50
C ASP A 218 25.10 19.77 20.92
N LYS A 219 25.50 20.12 19.70
CA LYS A 219 25.16 21.41 19.08
C LYS A 219 23.66 21.59 18.81
N LEU A 220 23.00 20.55 18.29
CA LEU A 220 21.55 20.59 18.01
C LEU A 220 20.75 20.67 19.31
N LEU A 221 21.16 19.90 20.32
CA LEU A 221 20.47 19.82 21.60
C LEU A 221 20.83 20.95 22.57
N PHE A 222 21.97 21.63 22.37
CA PHE A 222 22.43 22.72 23.24
C PHE A 222 21.43 23.88 23.24
N ASP A 223 20.78 24.14 22.10
CA ASP A 223 19.75 25.16 21.98
C ASP A 223 18.39 24.52 21.65
N PHE A 224 17.48 24.60 22.63
CA PHE A 224 16.10 24.15 22.48
C PHE A 224 15.37 24.82 21.30
N GLY A 225 15.77 26.04 20.94
CA GLY A 225 15.25 26.76 19.77
C GLY A 225 15.49 26.01 18.46
N ASN A 226 16.67 25.39 18.30
CA ASN A 226 17.00 24.63 17.09
C ASN A 226 16.16 23.36 16.98
N VAL A 227 16.01 22.60 18.07
CA VAL A 227 15.17 21.39 18.11
C VAL A 227 13.73 21.73 17.76
N HIS A 228 13.19 22.80 18.33
CA HIS A 228 11.83 23.25 18.05
C HIS A 228 11.67 23.70 16.59
N HIS A 229 12.64 24.43 16.05
CA HIS A 229 12.66 24.85 14.65
C HIS A 229 12.64 23.65 13.71
N GLU A 230 13.54 22.68 13.89
CA GLU A 230 13.61 21.49 13.03
C GLU A 230 12.37 20.62 13.13
N TYR A 231 11.81 20.45 14.33
CA TYR A 231 10.54 19.73 14.51
C TYR A 231 9.40 20.41 13.75
N ASN A 232 9.29 21.75 13.83
CA ASN A 232 8.28 22.50 13.10
C ASN A 232 8.46 22.37 11.58
N CYS A 233 9.71 22.38 11.08
CA CYS A 233 10.00 22.14 9.67
C CYS A 233 9.54 20.75 9.21
N VAL A 234 9.87 19.70 9.96
CA VAL A 234 9.39 18.32 9.70
C VAL A 234 7.87 18.25 9.73
N GLN A 235 7.22 18.90 10.69
CA GLN A 235 5.76 18.93 10.81
C GLN A 235 5.09 19.61 9.60
N LEU A 236 5.67 20.71 9.10
CA LEU A 236 5.16 21.41 7.91
C LEU A 236 5.29 20.54 6.66
N LEU A 237 6.46 19.91 6.44
CA LEU A 237 6.68 18.98 5.33
C LEU A 237 5.71 17.80 5.39
N HIS A 238 5.54 17.25 6.59
CA HIS A 238 4.63 16.15 6.82
C HIS A 238 3.18 16.53 6.51
N LYS A 239 2.73 17.71 6.95
CA LYS A 239 1.39 18.25 6.64
C LYS A 239 1.20 18.42 5.13
N GLU A 240 2.20 18.94 4.42
CA GLU A 240 2.15 19.10 2.96
C GLU A 240 1.98 17.76 2.24
N VAL A 241 2.80 16.76 2.57
CA VAL A 241 2.72 15.43 1.95
C VAL A 241 1.41 14.71 2.31
N MET A 242 0.98 14.78 3.57
CA MET A 242 -0.25 14.13 4.02
C MET A 242 -1.52 14.76 3.47
N ASN A 243 -1.48 16.02 3.01
CA ASN A 243 -2.62 16.64 2.35
C ASN A 243 -3.04 15.89 1.06
N ILE A 244 -2.14 15.09 0.48
CA ILE A 244 -2.44 14.29 -0.73
C ILE A 244 -2.39 12.80 -0.40
N ILE A 245 -1.28 12.33 0.17
CA ILE A 245 -1.08 10.93 0.48
C ILE A 245 -2.07 10.45 1.55
N GLY A 246 -2.51 11.33 2.47
CA GLY A 246 -3.49 11.01 3.50
C GLY A 246 -4.83 10.53 2.92
N PHE A 247 -5.31 11.15 1.84
CA PHE A 247 -6.54 10.71 1.16
C PHE A 247 -6.39 9.33 0.50
N ILE A 248 -5.24 9.09 -0.15
CA ILE A 248 -4.94 7.78 -0.74
C ILE A 248 -4.88 6.71 0.34
N LEU A 249 -4.15 6.97 1.44
CA LEU A 249 -4.04 6.02 2.55
C LEU A 249 -5.40 5.75 3.19
N PHE A 250 -6.22 6.78 3.41
CA PHE A 250 -7.57 6.63 3.93
C PHE A 250 -8.43 5.73 3.04
N TYR A 251 -8.44 6.01 1.73
CA TYR A 251 -9.17 5.22 0.75
C TYR A 251 -8.68 3.77 0.70
N MET A 252 -7.37 3.57 0.53
CA MET A 252 -6.77 2.23 0.44
C MET A 252 -7.05 1.41 1.70
N HIS A 253 -6.97 2.04 2.88
CA HIS A 253 -7.27 1.37 4.14
C HIS A 253 -8.75 0.99 4.23
N GLY A 254 -9.66 1.89 3.82
CA GLY A 254 -11.08 1.58 3.74
C GLY A 254 -11.37 0.40 2.82
N MET A 255 -10.80 0.41 1.60
CA MET A 255 -10.97 -0.66 0.63
C MET A 255 -10.40 -1.99 1.12
N CYS A 256 -9.15 -2.03 1.58
CA CYS A 256 -8.55 -3.24 2.14
C CYS A 256 -9.35 -3.77 3.34
N GLY A 257 -9.86 -2.87 4.20
CA GLY A 257 -10.74 -3.25 5.31
C GLY A 257 -12.02 -3.93 4.84
N GLN A 258 -12.70 -3.37 3.83
CA GLN A 258 -13.89 -3.98 3.23
C GLN A 258 -13.58 -5.33 2.56
N PHE A 259 -12.44 -5.45 1.89
CA PHE A 259 -12.01 -6.72 1.30
C PHE A 259 -11.76 -7.79 2.35
N CYS A 260 -11.05 -7.46 3.44
CA CYS A 260 -10.84 -8.39 4.55
C CYS A 260 -12.18 -8.81 5.19
N LEU A 261 -13.11 -7.88 5.40
CA LEU A 261 -14.45 -8.19 5.92
C LEU A 261 -15.23 -9.10 4.97
N TYR A 262 -15.15 -8.85 3.65
CA TYR A 262 -15.76 -9.70 2.63
C TYR A 262 -15.19 -11.11 2.64
N CYS A 263 -13.85 -11.26 2.65
CA CYS A 263 -13.22 -12.58 2.74
C CYS A 263 -13.65 -13.34 3.99
N ASN A 264 -13.68 -12.66 5.15
CA ASN A 264 -14.19 -13.25 6.39
C ASN A 264 -15.65 -13.70 6.27
N PHE A 265 -16.51 -12.87 5.67
CA PHE A 265 -17.90 -13.20 5.44
C PHE A 265 -18.06 -14.41 4.52
N VAL A 266 -17.31 -14.47 3.42
CA VAL A 266 -17.34 -15.61 2.48
C VAL A 266 -16.91 -16.90 3.17
N ILE A 267 -15.84 -16.86 3.99
CA ILE A 267 -15.37 -18.02 4.75
C ILE A 267 -16.45 -18.52 5.72
N ILE A 268 -17.11 -17.61 6.46
CA ILE A 268 -18.17 -17.98 7.40
C ILE A 268 -19.40 -18.51 6.66
N LYS A 269 -19.79 -17.86 5.56
CA LYS A 269 -20.99 -18.23 4.80
C LYS A 269 -20.84 -19.58 4.12
N GLU A 270 -19.68 -19.87 3.55
CA GLU A 270 -19.41 -21.12 2.81
C GLU A 270 -18.69 -22.15 3.69
N TRP A 271 -18.77 -22.02 5.02
CA TRP A 271 -18.03 -22.87 5.95
C TRP A 271 -18.26 -24.37 5.72
N ASP A 272 -19.52 -24.76 5.54
CA ASP A 272 -19.93 -26.15 5.31
C ASP A 272 -19.41 -26.74 3.98
N ARG A 273 -18.86 -25.89 3.09
CA ARG A 273 -18.35 -26.27 1.77
C ARG A 273 -16.84 -26.14 1.66
N LEU A 274 -16.17 -25.62 2.70
CA LEU A 274 -14.71 -25.56 2.72
C LEU A 274 -14.15 -26.98 2.76
N ASP A 275 -13.26 -27.29 1.82
CA ASP A 275 -12.56 -28.57 1.80
C ASP A 275 -11.71 -28.72 3.08
N VAL A 276 -11.48 -29.95 3.53
CA VAL A 276 -10.65 -30.27 4.70
C VAL A 276 -9.27 -29.64 4.58
N HIS A 277 -8.74 -29.52 3.35
CA HIS A 277 -7.48 -28.83 3.10
C HIS A 277 -7.54 -27.32 3.40
N THR A 278 -8.65 -26.65 3.09
CA THR A 278 -8.85 -25.23 3.42
C THR A 278 -9.07 -25.03 4.92
N MET A 279 -9.78 -25.96 5.57
CA MET A 279 -9.93 -25.96 7.03
C MET A 279 -8.57 -26.12 7.75
N ARG A 280 -7.73 -27.06 7.31
CA ARG A 280 -6.38 -27.29 7.88
C ARG A 280 -5.43 -26.10 7.70
N LEU A 281 -5.55 -25.36 6.60
CA LEU A 281 -4.81 -24.11 6.39
C LEU A 281 -5.19 -23.02 7.42
N GLY A 282 -6.41 -23.06 7.95
CA GLY A 282 -6.86 -22.21 9.06
C GLY A 282 -6.39 -22.70 10.43
N GLU A 283 -6.32 -24.01 10.64
CA GLU A 283 -5.91 -24.62 11.93
C GLU A 283 -4.42 -24.45 12.25
N GLY A 284 -3.55 -24.26 11.24
CA GLY A 284 -2.12 -23.97 11.46
C GLY A 284 -1.80 -22.68 12.23
N LEU A 285 -2.83 -21.89 12.59
CA LEU A 285 -2.73 -20.67 13.37
C LEU A 285 -3.33 -20.77 14.78
N THR A 286 -3.88 -21.92 15.20
CA THR A 286 -4.28 -22.07 16.61
C THR A 286 -3.03 -22.02 17.49
N PRO A 287 -2.92 -21.08 18.44
CA PRO A 287 -1.87 -21.13 19.44
C PRO A 287 -2.03 -22.44 20.20
N THR A 288 -1.01 -23.30 20.15
CA THR A 288 -0.89 -24.41 21.10
C THR A 288 -1.03 -23.85 22.51
N GLU A 289 -1.84 -24.49 23.36
CA GLU A 289 -2.12 -24.05 24.75
C GLU A 289 -0.85 -23.76 25.56
N GLU A 290 0.27 -24.38 25.18
CA GLU A 290 1.63 -24.18 25.72
C GLU A 290 2.16 -22.73 25.60
N ASN A 291 1.72 -21.96 24.59
CA ASN A 291 2.18 -20.56 24.40
C ASN A 291 1.44 -19.54 25.28
N THR A 292 0.35 -19.95 25.94
CA THR A 292 -0.43 -19.07 26.84
C THR A 292 0.23 -18.93 28.20
N GLU A 293 0.99 -19.93 28.64
CA GLU A 293 1.65 -19.98 29.95
C GLU A 293 2.96 -19.18 29.98
N ILE A 294 3.64 -19.05 28.84
CA ILE A 294 4.90 -18.29 28.70
C ILE A 294 4.62 -16.77 28.68
N LEU A 295 3.44 -16.33 28.25
CA LEU A 295 3.09 -14.91 28.15
C LEU A 295 2.67 -14.28 29.49
N GLU A 296 2.28 -15.07 30.50
CA GLU A 296 1.97 -14.57 31.85
C GLU A 296 3.20 -14.36 32.74
N LYS A 297 4.36 -14.94 32.37
CA LYS A 297 5.53 -14.99 33.28
C LYS A 297 6.47 -13.77 33.23
N HIS A 298 6.27 -12.81 32.32
CA HIS A 298 7.22 -11.71 32.07
C HIS A 298 6.74 -10.31 32.46
N LYS A 299 5.96 -10.18 33.55
CA LYS A 299 5.45 -8.88 34.02
C LYS A 299 6.04 -8.45 35.35
N THR A 300 7.31 -8.09 35.36
CA THR A 300 7.96 -7.37 36.47
C THR A 300 8.54 -6.05 35.97
N GLU A 301 7.66 -5.05 35.83
CA GLU A 301 8.04 -3.63 35.66
C GLU A 301 8.49 -3.05 37.01
N SER A 302 9.73 -2.58 37.05
CA SER A 302 10.30 -1.80 38.16
C SER A 302 9.43 -0.58 38.49
N ALA A 303 9.32 -0.24 39.79
CA ALA A 303 8.56 0.93 40.24
C ALA A 303 9.07 2.26 39.66
N LEU A 304 10.32 2.30 39.19
CA LEU A 304 10.90 3.46 38.52
C LEU A 304 10.32 3.65 37.10
N ASP A 305 10.10 2.56 36.36
CA ASP A 305 9.56 2.58 35.00
C ASP A 305 8.11 3.06 34.99
N LYS A 306 7.33 2.68 36.01
CA LYS A 306 5.95 3.16 36.20
C LYS A 306 5.86 4.68 36.39
N LYS A 307 6.93 5.33 36.89
CA LYS A 307 6.99 6.81 37.06
C LYS A 307 7.53 7.53 35.82
N LEU A 308 8.46 6.93 35.07
CA LEU A 308 9.08 7.57 33.91
C LEU A 308 8.20 7.47 32.65
N ILE A 309 7.58 6.31 32.41
CA ILE A 309 6.79 6.03 31.20
C ILE A 309 5.62 7.02 31.00
N PRO A 310 4.85 7.43 32.02
CA PRO A 310 3.77 8.42 31.84
C PRO A 310 4.27 9.81 31.45
N ARG A 311 5.49 10.20 31.86
CA ARG A 311 6.08 11.51 31.53
C ARG A 311 6.59 11.53 30.09
N VAL A 312 7.29 10.47 29.67
CA VAL A 312 7.73 10.29 28.27
C VAL A 312 6.53 10.19 27.31
N ARG A 313 5.46 9.50 27.73
CA ARG A 313 4.22 9.38 26.94
C ARG A 313 3.44 10.70 26.80
N ARG A 314 3.64 11.65 27.71
CA ARG A 314 3.04 13.00 27.63
C ARG A 314 3.88 13.96 26.79
N SER A 315 5.20 13.80 26.75
CA SER A 315 6.11 14.64 25.94
C SER A 315 6.17 14.19 24.47
N CYS A 316 6.00 12.91 24.18
CA CYS A 316 5.94 12.37 22.83
C CYS A 316 4.49 12.30 22.32
N ARG A 317 3.74 13.42 22.37
CA ARG A 317 2.43 13.45 21.71
C ARG A 317 2.64 13.15 20.22
N PRO A 318 2.07 12.05 19.68
CA PRO A 318 2.21 11.76 18.28
C PRO A 318 1.60 12.91 17.48
N LEU A 319 2.28 13.32 16.40
CA LEU A 319 1.71 14.18 15.35
C LEU A 319 0.25 13.76 15.14
N ASP A 320 -0.69 14.65 15.48
CA ASP A 320 -2.11 14.39 15.32
C ASP A 320 -2.43 14.61 13.83
N PHE A 321 -3.00 13.57 13.22
CA PHE A 321 -3.42 13.58 11.82
C PHE A 321 -4.92 13.85 11.79
N GLY A 322 -5.34 15.07 11.44
CA GLY A 322 -6.75 15.39 11.17
C GLY A 322 -7.12 16.86 11.33
N ALA A 323 -8.15 17.30 10.60
CA ALA A 323 -8.87 18.53 10.87
C ALA A 323 -9.86 18.32 12.03
N GLU A 324 -10.13 19.36 12.83
CA GLU A 324 -11.08 19.29 13.96
C GLU A 324 -12.45 18.76 13.48
N GLY A 325 -12.95 17.70 14.14
CA GLY A 325 -14.26 17.09 13.84
C GLY A 325 -14.22 15.85 12.94
N ILE A 326 -13.07 15.45 12.40
CA ILE A 326 -12.92 14.22 11.58
C ILE A 326 -12.19 13.15 12.41
N PHE A 327 -12.63 11.90 12.32
CA PHE A 327 -12.04 10.76 13.04
C PHE A 327 -10.54 10.65 12.74
N ALA A 328 -9.71 11.20 13.62
CA ALA A 328 -8.27 11.27 13.45
C ALA A 328 -7.64 9.88 13.52
N ILE A 329 -7.22 9.36 12.37
CA ILE A 329 -6.52 8.09 12.28
C ILE A 329 -5.11 8.26 12.86
N ARG A 330 -4.97 8.09 14.18
CA ARG A 330 -3.63 8.04 14.81
C ARG A 330 -2.89 6.77 14.39
N ARG A 331 -1.55 6.80 14.37
CA ARG A 331 -0.69 5.62 14.11
C ARG A 331 -1.04 4.42 15.01
N ASN A 332 -1.41 4.67 16.26
CA ASN A 332 -1.90 3.65 17.19
C ASN A 332 -3.30 3.14 16.86
N THR A 333 -4.15 3.95 16.23
CA THR A 333 -5.50 3.55 15.81
C THR A 333 -5.44 2.64 14.60
N ILE A 334 -4.50 2.86 13.66
CA ILE A 334 -4.25 1.92 12.55
C ILE A 334 -3.80 0.57 13.09
N LEU A 335 -2.79 0.54 13.97
CA LEU A 335 -2.32 -0.70 14.58
C LEU A 335 -3.41 -1.38 15.43
N LYS A 336 -4.23 -0.61 16.15
CA LYS A 336 -5.38 -1.13 16.89
C LYS A 336 -6.49 -1.65 15.99
N PHE A 337 -6.71 -1.01 14.84
CA PHE A 337 -7.69 -1.44 13.86
C PHE A 337 -7.22 -2.72 13.18
N PHE A 338 -5.97 -2.80 12.72
CA PHE A 338 -5.38 -4.00 12.14
C PHE A 338 -5.35 -5.15 13.16
N ARG A 339 -4.91 -4.87 14.39
CA ARG A 339 -5.01 -5.82 15.52
C ARG A 339 -6.46 -6.20 15.81
N GLY A 340 -7.41 -5.28 15.66
CA GLY A 340 -8.84 -5.50 15.83
C GLY A 340 -9.43 -6.41 14.76
N ILE A 341 -9.02 -6.23 13.50
CA ILE A 341 -9.35 -7.12 12.39
C ILE A 341 -8.77 -8.50 12.65
N VAL A 342 -7.45 -8.60 12.87
CA VAL A 342 -6.78 -9.89 13.13
C VAL A 342 -7.43 -10.58 14.32
N LYS A 343 -7.58 -9.90 15.45
CA LYS A 343 -8.19 -10.46 16.67
C LYS A 343 -9.68 -10.77 16.48
N GLY A 344 -10.40 -10.00 15.69
CA GLY A 344 -11.80 -10.21 15.32
C GLY A 344 -11.97 -11.45 14.46
N THR A 345 -11.14 -11.60 13.42
CA THR A 345 -11.06 -12.80 12.57
C THR A 345 -10.72 -14.02 13.43
N PHE A 346 -9.69 -13.93 14.28
CA PHE A 346 -9.32 -15.03 15.19
C PHE A 346 -10.42 -15.38 16.19
N ARG A 347 -11.12 -14.40 16.77
CA ARG A 347 -12.26 -14.67 17.66
C ARG A 347 -13.41 -15.34 16.92
N ALA A 348 -13.73 -14.89 15.72
CA ALA A 348 -14.75 -15.53 14.90
C ALA A 348 -14.37 -17.00 14.63
N LEU A 349 -13.12 -17.27 14.24
CA LEU A 349 -12.61 -18.63 14.07
C LEU A 349 -12.69 -19.47 15.36
N LEU A 350 -12.31 -18.92 16.51
CA LEU A 350 -12.34 -19.62 17.80
C LEU A 350 -13.75 -19.88 18.35
N THR A 351 -14.75 -19.09 17.96
CA THR A 351 -16.14 -19.27 18.43
C THR A 351 -16.87 -20.34 17.61
N ILE A 352 -16.34 -20.69 16.43
CA ILE A 352 -16.91 -21.68 15.51
C ILE A 352 -16.31 -23.08 15.74
N GLY A 353 -15.13 -23.18 16.35
CA GLY A 353 -14.47 -24.45 16.72
C GLY A 353 -14.95 -25.08 18.04
N LYS A 354 -16.11 -24.67 18.56
CA LYS A 354 -16.83 -25.28 19.68
C LYS A 354 -18.23 -25.62 19.21
#